data_AF-A0A9N9EKU7-F1
#
_entry.id   AF-A0A9N9EKU7-F1
#
_cell.length_a   1.000
_cell.length_b   1.000
_cell.length_c   1.000
_cell.angle_alpha   90.00
_cell.angle_beta   90.00
_cell.angle_gamma   90.00
#
_symmetry.space_group_name_H-M   'P 1'
#
loop_
_entity.id
_entity.type
_entity.pdbx_description
1 polymer ?
#
loop_
_entity_poly.entity_id
_entity_poly.type
_entity_poly.pdbx_seq_one_letter_code
_entity_poly.pdbx_strand_id
1 'polypeptide(L)'
;MENEPQDPLLDLQLVSSSVSRAFRLFTNCEAMESKNTTIMKAIESVTNQRNAFYTQARRSIGYVESLRKHAEDVLNYVKLLQDQENTLENKRSTLDKLLEDAKENRASWKYMKEAFEQIRESLSDTHKELTKYKFELPAKERERRSKKRNLDELNSLITIKYTVAAGSMFFCILSFVFSTLPDLHYLQHAAQVCLVCGISVFYWILSDHKTIRKLKDELDEMDDTLDNSPEKIKDLRGTLDPIVECMVEFEVFWETEENRISHLIRNLESNQKPDEKDLLNWNISTAPIRNKWYGVQQQCDNYRNVVSQLLKSIGD
;
A
#
# COMPACT_ATOMS: atom_id res chain seq x y z
N MET A 1 -33.01 -8.60 -35.52
CA MET A 1 -31.63 -8.46 -35.02
C MET A 1 -31.71 -7.47 -33.88
N GLU A 2 -32.01 -7.95 -32.68
CA GLU A 2 -31.83 -7.14 -31.47
C GLU A 2 -30.32 -6.93 -31.31
N ASN A 3 -29.90 -5.71 -31.02
CA ASN A 3 -28.51 -5.42 -30.66
C ASN A 3 -28.19 -6.20 -29.39
N GLU A 4 -27.50 -7.33 -29.54
CA GLU A 4 -26.95 -8.08 -28.42
C GLU A 4 -26.12 -7.09 -27.60
N PRO A 5 -26.39 -6.92 -26.28
CA PRO A 5 -25.61 -6.02 -25.45
C PRO A 5 -24.15 -6.41 -25.60
N GLN A 6 -23.31 -5.45 -26.00
CA GLN A 6 -21.87 -5.64 -26.07
C GLN A 6 -21.40 -6.12 -24.70
N ASP A 7 -20.95 -7.37 -24.65
CA ASP A 7 -20.40 -7.91 -23.43
C ASP A 7 -19.22 -7.05 -22.98
N PRO A 8 -19.12 -6.71 -21.69
CA PRO A 8 -17.93 -6.07 -21.18
C PRO A 8 -16.72 -6.93 -21.56
N LEU A 9 -15.83 -6.37 -22.36
CA LEU A 9 -14.63 -7.06 -22.81
C LEU A 9 -13.71 -7.16 -21.60
N LEU A 10 -13.64 -8.36 -21.00
CA LEU A 10 -12.69 -8.64 -19.93
C LEU A 10 -11.27 -8.42 -20.47
N ASP A 11 -10.57 -7.40 -19.95
CA ASP A 11 -9.19 -7.09 -20.34
C ASP A 11 -8.21 -7.54 -19.25
N LEU A 12 -8.02 -8.86 -19.16
CA LEU A 12 -7.01 -9.44 -18.25
C LEU A 12 -5.58 -8.99 -18.60
N GLN A 13 -5.34 -8.55 -19.84
CA GLN A 13 -4.04 -8.03 -20.23
C GLN A 13 -3.77 -6.68 -19.57
N LEU A 14 -4.75 -5.76 -19.57
CA LEU A 14 -4.69 -4.51 -18.84
C LEU A 14 -4.47 -4.77 -17.34
N VAL A 15 -5.22 -5.69 -16.72
CA VAL A 15 -5.03 -6.04 -15.30
C VAL A 15 -3.62 -6.57 -15.05
N SER A 16 -3.11 -7.48 -15.89
CA SER A 16 -1.76 -8.02 -15.73
C SER A 16 -0.68 -6.93 -15.79
N SER A 17 -0.86 -5.94 -16.67
CA SER A 17 0.06 -4.81 -16.82
C SER A 17 0.01 -3.86 -15.61
N SER A 18 -1.18 -3.59 -15.08
CA SER A 18 -1.40 -2.77 -13.89
C SER A 18 -0.85 -3.45 -12.63
N VAL A 19 -1.06 -4.75 -12.48
CA VAL A 19 -0.46 -5.56 -11.42
C VAL A 19 1.06 -5.51 -11.50
N SER A 20 1.64 -5.72 -12.69
CA SER A 20 3.09 -5.61 -12.92
C SER A 20 3.64 -4.24 -12.52
N ARG A 21 2.92 -3.17 -12.86
CA ARG A 21 3.32 -1.80 -12.53
C ARG A 21 3.24 -1.54 -11.03
N ALA A 22 2.16 -1.98 -10.37
CA ALA A 22 1.99 -1.86 -8.93
C ALA A 22 3.11 -2.60 -8.17
N PHE A 23 3.47 -3.82 -8.60
CA PHE A 23 4.62 -4.57 -8.06
C PHE A 23 5.91 -3.74 -8.08
N ARG A 24 6.27 -3.15 -9.24
CA ARG A 24 7.47 -2.31 -9.37
C ARG A 24 7.44 -1.08 -8.48
N LEU A 25 6.28 -0.42 -8.38
CA LEU A 25 6.13 0.77 -7.56
C LEU A 25 6.22 0.46 -6.06
N PHE A 26 5.65 -0.66 -5.61
CA PHE A 26 5.82 -1.12 -4.23
C PHE A 26 7.28 -1.42 -3.89
N THR A 27 8.03 -2.09 -4.77
CA THR A 27 9.48 -2.32 -4.58
C THR A 27 10.26 -1.01 -4.50
N ASN A 28 9.91 -0.01 -5.31
CA ASN A 28 10.57 1.30 -5.26
C ASN A 28 10.28 2.09 -3.97
N CYS A 29 9.17 1.80 -3.28
CA CYS A 29 8.84 2.40 -1.99
C CYS A 29 9.57 1.72 -0.81
N GLU A 30 9.95 0.45 -0.94
CA GLU A 30 10.70 -0.28 0.09
C GLU A 30 12.13 0.27 0.29
N ALA A 31 12.75 0.76 -0.78
CA ALA A 31 14.07 1.37 -0.71
C ALA A 31 14.10 2.73 0.03
N MET A 32 12.97 3.18 0.57
CA MET A 32 12.90 4.41 1.35
C MET A 32 13.37 4.14 2.78
N GLU A 33 14.43 4.82 3.19
CA GLU A 33 14.85 4.89 4.59
C GLU A 33 14.64 6.32 5.09
N SER A 34 14.17 6.46 6.32
CA SER A 34 13.96 7.76 6.93
C SER A 34 14.17 7.68 8.43
N LYS A 35 14.76 8.72 9.00
CA LYS A 35 14.85 8.88 10.46
C LYS A 35 13.62 9.55 11.04
N ASN A 36 12.84 10.21 10.18
CA ASN A 36 11.63 10.91 10.56
C ASN A 36 10.51 9.94 10.96
N THR A 37 10.01 10.07 12.19
CA THR A 37 8.95 9.18 12.70
C THR A 37 7.64 9.20 11.90
N THR A 38 7.26 10.35 11.31
CA THR A 38 6.07 10.44 10.45
C THR A 38 6.28 9.70 9.13
N ILE A 39 7.42 9.91 8.49
CA ILE A 39 7.76 9.23 7.23
C ILE A 39 7.95 7.72 7.48
N MET A 40 8.55 7.32 8.60
CA MET A 40 8.66 5.90 8.99
C MET A 40 7.29 5.23 9.12
N LYS A 41 6.31 5.88 9.77
CA LYS A 41 4.94 5.35 9.85
C LYS A 41 4.29 5.23 8.48
N ALA A 42 4.55 6.18 7.59
CA ALA A 42 4.06 6.09 6.21
C ALA A 42 4.72 4.95 5.43
N ILE A 43 6.04 4.73 5.59
CA ILE A 43 6.75 3.59 5.00
C ILE A 43 6.20 2.26 5.54
N GLU A 44 5.96 2.17 6.85
CA GLU A 44 5.34 1.00 7.49
C GLU A 44 3.94 0.75 6.94
N SER A 45 3.12 1.80 6.82
CA SER A 45 1.81 1.73 6.17
C SER A 45 1.96 1.14 4.77
N VAL A 46 2.75 1.77 3.88
CA VAL A 46 2.96 1.32 2.50
C VAL A 46 3.43 -0.14 2.44
N THR A 47 4.29 -0.55 3.37
CA THR A 47 4.76 -1.94 3.51
C THR A 47 3.61 -2.90 3.85
N ASN A 48 2.72 -2.51 4.75
CA ASN A 48 1.52 -3.29 5.06
C ASN A 48 0.59 -3.41 3.84
N GLN A 49 0.37 -2.31 3.10
CA GLN A 49 -0.43 -2.35 1.87
C GLN A 49 0.21 -3.20 0.78
N ARG A 50 1.55 -3.20 0.67
CA ARG A 50 2.27 -4.10 -0.23
C ARG A 50 2.00 -5.56 0.10
N ASN A 51 2.12 -5.93 1.37
CA ASN A 51 1.93 -7.32 1.81
C ASN A 51 0.48 -7.78 1.57
N ALA A 52 -0.50 -6.88 1.80
CA ALA A 52 -1.89 -7.11 1.45
C ALA A 52 -2.06 -7.27 -0.07
N PHE A 53 -1.46 -6.38 -0.87
CA PHE A 53 -1.48 -6.45 -2.33
C PHE A 53 -0.88 -7.77 -2.85
N TYR A 54 0.26 -8.23 -2.34
CA TYR A 54 0.88 -9.51 -2.72
C TYR A 54 -0.02 -10.70 -2.38
N THR A 55 -0.68 -10.65 -1.22
CA THR A 55 -1.64 -11.68 -0.82
C THR A 55 -2.80 -11.73 -1.80
N GLN A 56 -3.35 -10.57 -2.22
CA GLN A 56 -4.45 -10.53 -3.18
C GLN A 56 -4.00 -10.91 -4.61
N ALA A 57 -2.83 -10.48 -5.06
CA ALA A 57 -2.25 -10.88 -6.35
C ALA A 57 -1.98 -12.40 -6.40
N ARG A 58 -1.63 -13.03 -5.28
CA ARG A 58 -1.52 -14.49 -5.21
C ARG A 58 -2.89 -15.16 -5.28
N ARG A 59 -3.90 -14.60 -4.63
CA ARG A 59 -5.28 -15.10 -4.68
C ARG A 59 -5.91 -14.92 -6.06
N SER A 60 -5.57 -13.85 -6.79
CA SER A 60 -6.13 -13.60 -8.14
C SER A 60 -5.78 -14.71 -9.13
N ILE A 61 -4.65 -15.39 -8.96
CA ILE A 61 -4.32 -16.59 -9.74
C ILE A 61 -5.40 -17.66 -9.56
N GLY A 62 -5.89 -17.87 -8.33
CA GLY A 62 -6.96 -18.83 -8.05
C GLY A 62 -8.28 -18.44 -8.71
N TYR A 63 -8.63 -17.15 -8.70
CA TYR A 63 -9.86 -16.67 -9.34
C TYR A 63 -9.79 -16.75 -10.86
N VAL A 64 -8.64 -16.44 -11.45
CA VAL A 64 -8.40 -16.61 -12.89
C VAL A 64 -8.40 -18.09 -13.29
N GLU A 65 -7.90 -18.99 -12.45
CA GLU A 65 -8.02 -20.44 -12.67
C GLU A 65 -9.48 -20.90 -12.62
N SER A 66 -10.30 -20.35 -11.71
CA SER A 66 -11.72 -20.63 -11.65
C SER A 66 -12.46 -20.15 -12.91
N LEU A 67 -12.14 -18.95 -13.40
CA LEU A 67 -12.65 -18.45 -14.68
C LEU A 67 -12.21 -19.32 -15.86
N ARG A 68 -10.95 -19.78 -15.88
CA ARG A 68 -10.44 -20.71 -16.90
C ARG A 68 -11.22 -22.02 -16.90
N LYS A 69 -11.48 -22.59 -15.71
CA LYS A 69 -12.28 -23.80 -15.55
C LYS A 69 -13.73 -23.60 -16.00
N HIS A 70 -14.33 -22.46 -15.64
CA HIS A 70 -15.68 -22.12 -16.11
C HIS A 70 -15.73 -22.01 -17.64
N ALA A 71 -14.73 -21.37 -18.26
CA ALA A 71 -14.62 -21.32 -19.72
C ALA A 71 -14.55 -22.72 -20.35
N GLU A 72 -13.77 -23.63 -19.75
CA GLU A 72 -13.68 -25.04 -20.17
C GLU A 72 -15.02 -25.76 -20.05
N ASP A 73 -15.74 -25.55 -18.94
CA ASP A 73 -17.07 -26.12 -18.72
C ASP A 73 -18.11 -25.57 -19.71
N VAL A 74 -18.06 -24.27 -20.07
CA VAL A 74 -18.91 -23.69 -21.13
C VAL A 74 -18.58 -24.29 -22.49
N LEU A 75 -17.30 -24.47 -22.82
CA LEU A 75 -16.89 -25.12 -24.07
C LEU A 75 -17.34 -26.58 -24.13
N ASN A 76 -17.32 -27.29 -23.01
CA ASN A 76 -17.86 -28.64 -22.90
C ASN A 76 -19.37 -28.64 -23.08
N TYR A 77 -20.10 -27.71 -22.45
CA TYR A 77 -21.54 -27.54 -22.68
C TYR A 77 -21.88 -27.27 -24.15
N VAL A 78 -21.11 -26.42 -24.82
CA VAL A 78 -21.26 -26.17 -26.26
C VAL A 78 -21.12 -27.47 -27.05
N LYS A 79 -20.16 -28.34 -26.74
CA LYS A 79 -20.03 -29.67 -27.39
C LYS A 79 -21.26 -30.54 -27.12
N LEU A 80 -21.75 -30.55 -25.88
CA LEU A 80 -22.96 -31.31 -25.51
C LEU A 80 -24.20 -30.85 -26.28
N LEU A 81 -24.30 -29.56 -26.64
CA LEU A 81 -25.39 -29.05 -27.49
C LEU A 81 -25.32 -29.58 -28.93
N GLN A 82 -24.12 -29.87 -29.45
CA GLN A 82 -23.93 -30.42 -30.80
C GLN A 82 -24.18 -31.92 -30.86
N ASP A 83 -24.14 -32.59 -29.70
CA ASP A 83 -24.41 -34.01 -29.57
C ASP A 83 -25.94 -34.25 -29.48
N GLN A 84 -26.45 -34.91 -30.52
CA GLN A 84 -27.87 -35.27 -30.64
C GLN A 84 -28.26 -36.44 -29.74
N GLU A 85 -27.31 -37.29 -29.34
CA GLU A 85 -27.56 -38.45 -28.48
C GLU A 85 -27.62 -38.05 -27.00
N ASN A 86 -27.16 -36.84 -26.67
CA ASN A 86 -27.11 -36.39 -25.30
C ASN A 86 -28.48 -35.92 -24.77
N THR A 87 -28.82 -36.38 -23.56
CA THR A 87 -30.13 -36.15 -22.96
C THR A 87 -30.33 -34.69 -22.51
N LEU A 88 -31.58 -34.25 -22.47
CA LEU A 88 -31.95 -32.94 -21.94
C LEU A 88 -31.58 -32.79 -20.45
N GLU A 89 -31.62 -33.89 -19.69
CA GLU A 89 -31.19 -33.95 -18.30
C GLU A 89 -29.69 -33.65 -18.14
N ASN A 90 -28.83 -34.22 -18.99
CA ASN A 90 -27.39 -33.94 -18.97
C ASN A 90 -27.08 -32.48 -19.34
N LYS A 91 -27.80 -31.93 -20.33
CA LYS A 91 -27.68 -30.52 -20.73
C LYS A 91 -28.08 -29.60 -19.56
N ARG A 92 -29.18 -29.92 -18.87
CA ARG A 92 -29.64 -29.20 -17.68
C ARG A 92 -28.64 -29.27 -16.53
N SER A 93 -28.20 -30.47 -16.17
CA SER A 93 -27.23 -30.67 -15.08
C SER A 93 -25.94 -29.87 -15.30
N THR A 94 -25.48 -29.78 -16.56
CA THR A 94 -24.31 -28.96 -16.91
C THR A 94 -24.58 -27.46 -16.73
N LEU A 95 -25.76 -26.96 -17.12
CA LEU A 95 -26.13 -25.57 -16.89
C LEU A 95 -26.30 -25.23 -15.41
N ASP A 96 -26.89 -26.12 -14.62
CA ASP A 96 -27.04 -25.93 -13.17
C ASP A 96 -25.65 -25.79 -12.51
N LYS A 97 -24.68 -26.62 -12.93
CA LYS A 97 -23.28 -26.50 -12.49
C LYS A 97 -22.66 -25.18 -12.93
N LEU A 98 -22.82 -24.78 -14.20
CA LEU A 98 -22.30 -23.51 -14.71
C LEU A 98 -22.89 -22.31 -13.96
N LEU A 99 -24.17 -22.37 -13.61
CA LEU A 99 -24.84 -21.32 -12.84
C LEU A 99 -24.25 -21.20 -11.43
N GLU A 100 -23.99 -22.33 -10.77
CA GLU A 100 -23.39 -22.32 -9.44
C GLU A 100 -21.95 -21.80 -9.48
N ASP A 101 -21.14 -22.26 -10.45
CA ASP A 101 -19.79 -21.76 -10.67
C ASP A 101 -19.79 -20.23 -10.95
N ALA A 102 -20.77 -19.72 -11.70
CA ALA A 102 -20.90 -18.29 -11.96
C ALA A 102 -21.17 -17.48 -10.69
N LYS A 103 -22.05 -17.96 -9.79
CA LYS A 103 -22.35 -17.31 -8.50
C LYS A 103 -21.15 -17.32 -7.56
N GLU A 104 -20.47 -18.46 -7.45
CA GLU A 104 -19.25 -18.58 -6.64
C GLU A 104 -18.15 -17.62 -7.14
N ASN A 105 -18.01 -17.54 -8.47
CA ASN A 105 -17.07 -16.60 -9.08
C ASN A 105 -17.47 -15.15 -8.79
N ARG A 106 -18.73 -14.76 -8.99
CA ARG A 106 -19.21 -13.40 -8.69
C ARG A 106 -18.88 -12.98 -7.26
N ALA A 107 -19.17 -13.84 -6.29
CA ALA A 107 -18.87 -13.58 -4.88
C ALA A 107 -17.35 -13.42 -4.64
N SER A 108 -16.53 -14.25 -5.29
CA SER A 108 -15.08 -14.19 -5.19
C SER A 108 -14.49 -12.90 -5.77
N TRP A 109 -14.98 -12.47 -6.94
CA TRP A 109 -14.55 -11.21 -7.58
C TRP A 109 -14.99 -9.99 -6.78
N LYS A 110 -16.18 -10.01 -6.17
CA LYS A 110 -16.64 -8.96 -5.25
C LYS A 110 -15.71 -8.83 -4.03
N TYR A 111 -15.36 -9.94 -3.39
CA TYR A 111 -14.41 -9.95 -2.27
C TYR A 111 -13.05 -9.38 -2.68
N MET A 112 -12.56 -9.76 -3.86
CA MET A 112 -11.30 -9.22 -4.41
C MET A 112 -11.36 -7.71 -4.64
N LYS A 113 -12.46 -7.21 -5.20
CA LYS A 113 -12.69 -5.77 -5.40
C LYS A 113 -12.57 -5.02 -4.07
N GLU A 114 -13.32 -5.44 -3.07
CA GLU A 114 -13.33 -4.82 -1.74
C GLU A 114 -11.92 -4.80 -1.12
N ALA A 115 -11.15 -5.88 -1.30
CA ALA A 115 -9.78 -5.93 -0.82
C ALA A 115 -8.84 -4.93 -1.52
N PHE A 116 -8.93 -4.79 -2.85
CA PHE A 116 -8.14 -3.79 -3.59
C PHE A 116 -8.58 -2.35 -3.30
N GLU A 117 -9.87 -2.13 -3.08
CA GLU A 117 -10.41 -0.82 -2.66
C GLU A 117 -9.84 -0.40 -1.30
N GLN A 118 -9.81 -1.31 -0.32
CA GLN A 118 -9.22 -1.04 1.00
C GLN A 118 -7.73 -0.67 0.90
N ILE A 119 -6.96 -1.39 0.06
CA ILE A 119 -5.55 -1.07 -0.19
C ILE A 119 -5.43 0.34 -0.78
N ARG A 120 -6.25 0.67 -1.78
CA ARG A 120 -6.27 1.98 -2.44
C ARG A 120 -6.62 3.11 -1.47
N GLU A 121 -7.64 2.93 -0.64
CA GLU A 121 -8.07 3.91 0.35
C GLU A 121 -6.97 4.16 1.39
N SER A 122 -6.34 3.10 1.89
CA SER A 122 -5.25 3.20 2.85
C SER A 122 -4.01 3.92 2.27
N LEU A 123 -3.68 3.68 1.00
CA LEU A 123 -2.64 4.45 0.30
C LEU A 123 -3.03 5.91 0.10
N SER A 124 -4.31 6.19 -0.18
CA SER A 124 -4.83 7.56 -0.28
C SER A 124 -4.66 8.31 1.04
N ASP A 125 -4.98 7.68 2.17
CA ASP A 125 -4.85 8.31 3.48
C ASP A 125 -3.38 8.54 3.85
N THR A 126 -2.50 7.57 3.57
CA THR A 126 -1.04 7.73 3.72
C THR A 126 -0.52 8.91 2.87
N HIS A 127 -1.00 9.03 1.62
CA HIS A 127 -0.65 10.16 0.75
C HIS A 127 -1.12 11.51 1.31
N LYS A 128 -2.36 11.59 1.82
CA LYS A 128 -2.90 12.81 2.45
C LYS A 128 -2.07 13.22 3.66
N GLU A 129 -1.69 12.27 4.52
CA GLU A 129 -0.87 12.53 5.69
C GLU A 129 0.52 13.06 5.32
N LEU A 130 1.21 12.42 4.38
CA LEU A 130 2.52 12.88 3.91
C LEU A 130 2.44 14.24 3.21
N THR A 131 1.38 14.49 2.45
CA THR A 131 1.15 15.78 1.78
C THR A 131 0.94 16.88 2.81
N LYS A 132 0.09 16.64 3.82
CA LYS A 132 -0.10 17.57 4.94
C LYS A 132 1.22 17.83 5.66
N TYR A 133 1.99 16.79 5.94
CA TYR A 133 3.31 16.92 6.56
C TYR A 133 4.27 17.78 5.71
N LYS A 134 4.32 17.55 4.40
CA LYS A 134 5.11 18.36 3.44
C LYS A 134 4.70 19.84 3.45
N PHE A 135 3.40 20.14 3.54
CA PHE A 135 2.92 21.52 3.64
C PHE A 135 3.25 22.17 4.99
N GLU A 136 3.29 21.42 6.08
CA GLU A 136 3.67 21.91 7.41
C GLU A 136 5.19 22.08 7.56
N LEU A 137 5.99 21.40 6.75
CA LEU A 137 7.45 21.36 6.86
C LEU A 137 8.09 22.76 6.80
N PRO A 138 7.75 23.68 5.86
CA PRO A 138 8.36 25.01 5.82
C PRO A 138 8.08 25.84 7.09
N ALA A 139 6.90 25.69 7.69
CA ALA A 139 6.56 26.37 8.93
C ALA A 139 7.37 25.80 10.11
N LYS A 140 7.45 24.47 10.21
CA LYS A 140 8.28 23.77 11.19
C LYS A 140 9.76 24.13 11.02
N GLU A 141 10.24 24.26 9.78
CA GLU A 141 11.62 24.64 9.48
C GLU A 141 11.90 26.10 9.89
N ARG A 142 10.97 27.03 9.64
CA ARG A 142 11.09 28.42 10.12
C ARG A 142 11.13 28.49 11.63
N GLU A 143 10.24 27.77 12.32
CA GLU A 143 10.23 27.68 13.78
C GLU A 143 11.56 27.09 14.29
N ARG A 144 12.03 26.00 13.70
CA ARG A 144 13.33 25.39 14.04
C ARG A 144 14.51 26.31 13.77
N ARG A 145 14.54 27.05 12.65
CA ARG A 145 15.59 28.06 12.36
C ARG A 145 15.57 29.21 13.37
N SER A 146 14.40 29.60 13.88
CA SER A 146 14.33 30.56 14.99
C SER A 146 14.86 29.96 16.29
N LYS A 147 14.51 28.71 16.61
CA LYS A 147 15.07 28.00 17.77
C LYS A 147 16.59 27.81 17.66
N LYS A 148 17.12 27.51 16.48
CA LYS A 148 18.57 27.40 16.24
C LYS A 148 19.28 28.72 16.50
N ARG A 149 18.75 29.84 16.03
CA ARG A 149 19.32 31.17 16.33
C ARG A 149 19.35 31.42 17.84
N ASN A 150 18.25 31.14 18.54
CA ASN A 150 18.20 31.24 20.00
C ASN A 150 19.18 30.27 20.68
N LEU A 151 19.44 29.11 20.08
CA LEU A 151 20.39 28.12 20.57
C LEU A 151 21.84 28.57 20.40
N ASP A 152 22.16 29.20 19.27
CA ASP A 152 23.48 29.77 19.01
C ASP A 152 23.77 30.93 19.97
N GLU A 153 22.74 31.76 20.24
CA GLU A 153 22.78 32.76 21.31
C GLU A 153 23.00 32.13 22.69
N LEU A 154 22.26 31.07 23.03
CA LEU A 154 22.42 30.35 24.30
C LEU A 154 23.80 29.69 24.43
N ASN A 155 24.33 29.10 23.36
CA ASN A 155 25.67 28.52 23.32
C ASN A 155 26.75 29.58 23.55
N SER A 156 26.58 30.78 22.98
CA SER A 156 27.48 31.90 23.27
C SER A 156 27.44 32.30 24.75
N LEU A 157 26.25 32.31 25.36
CA LEU A 157 26.07 32.59 26.80
C LEU A 157 26.66 31.49 27.68
N ILE A 158 26.53 30.22 27.31
CA ILE A 158 27.13 29.10 28.04
C ILE A 158 28.65 29.15 27.95
N THR A 159 29.20 29.53 26.80
CA THR A 159 30.65 29.69 26.64
C THR A 159 31.16 30.74 27.63
N ILE A 160 30.46 31.88 27.74
CA ILE A 160 30.76 32.93 28.73
C ILE A 160 30.62 32.39 30.16
N LYS A 161 29.51 31.72 30.49
CA LYS A 161 29.27 31.13 31.82
C LYS A 161 30.34 30.10 32.18
N TYR A 162 30.78 29.30 31.23
CA TYR A 162 31.84 28.30 31.42
C TYR A 162 33.18 28.97 31.69
N THR A 163 33.52 30.05 30.97
CA THR A 163 34.72 30.86 31.26
C THR A 163 34.68 31.45 32.68
N VAL A 164 33.53 31.97 33.11
CA VAL A 164 33.33 32.50 34.47
C VAL A 164 33.45 31.39 35.52
N ALA A 165 32.81 30.24 35.29
CA ALA A 165 32.88 29.10 36.20
C ALA A 165 34.31 28.55 36.32
N ALA A 166 35.02 28.39 35.21
CA ALA A 166 36.42 27.99 35.19
C ALA A 166 37.31 28.99 35.94
N GLY A 167 37.07 30.30 35.76
CA GLY A 167 37.74 31.36 36.52
C GLY A 167 37.47 31.28 38.03
N SER A 168 36.22 31.02 38.43
CA SER A 168 35.84 30.84 39.84
C SER A 168 36.47 29.59 40.47
N MET A 169 36.53 28.48 39.74
CA MET A 169 37.20 27.25 40.20
C MET A 169 38.70 27.47 40.35
N PHE A 170 39.33 28.16 39.40
CA PHE A 170 40.73 28.56 39.50
C PHE A 170 40.99 29.43 40.75
N PHE A 171 40.09 30.38 41.04
CA PHE A 171 40.16 31.22 42.24
C PHE A 171 39.96 30.43 43.55
N CYS A 172 39.13 29.38 43.53
CA CYS A 172 38.96 28.47 44.67
C CYS A 172 40.24 27.66 44.93
N ILE A 173 40.89 27.16 43.87
CA ILE A 173 42.17 26.43 43.97
C ILE A 173 43.27 27.36 44.53
N LEU A 174 43.36 28.59 44.02
CA LEU A 174 44.28 29.61 44.55
C LEU A 174 44.03 29.90 46.03
N SER A 175 42.77 30.13 46.40
CA SER A 175 42.40 30.39 47.80
C SER A 175 42.72 29.21 48.72
N PHE A 176 42.62 27.97 48.24
CA PHE A 176 43.04 26.79 49.01
C PHE A 176 44.56 26.80 49.28
N VAL A 177 45.38 27.18 48.28
CA VAL A 177 46.83 27.33 48.47
C VAL A 177 47.14 28.41 49.51
N PHE A 178 46.43 29.55 49.45
CA PHE A 178 46.62 30.66 50.41
C PHE A 178 46.07 30.39 51.82
N SER A 179 45.14 29.44 51.99
CA SER A 179 44.59 29.07 53.30
C SER A 179 45.61 28.44 54.26
N THR A 180 46.79 28.09 53.75
CA THR A 180 47.93 27.61 54.55
C THR A 180 48.66 28.75 55.29
N LEU A 181 48.31 30.02 55.03
CA LEU A 181 48.88 31.19 55.71
C LEU A 181 47.98 31.63 56.89
N PRO A 182 48.51 31.71 58.12
CA PRO A 182 47.70 31.84 59.35
C PRO A 182 46.98 33.18 59.56
N ASP A 183 47.30 34.24 58.83
CA ASP A 183 46.78 35.60 59.10
C ASP A 183 45.66 36.07 58.15
N LEU A 184 45.09 35.19 57.32
CA LEU A 184 44.22 35.60 56.20
C LEU A 184 42.78 35.03 56.24
N HIS A 185 42.13 35.09 57.41
CA HIS A 185 40.76 34.57 57.61
C HIS A 185 39.69 35.15 56.66
N TYR A 186 39.85 36.39 56.19
CA TYR A 186 38.91 37.01 55.24
C TYR A 186 38.90 36.29 53.88
N LEU A 187 40.04 35.75 53.45
CA LEU A 187 40.17 35.05 52.16
C LEU A 187 39.42 33.70 52.16
N GLN A 188 39.34 33.04 53.32
CA GLN A 188 38.70 31.74 53.47
C GLN A 188 37.17 31.83 53.30
N HIS A 189 36.53 32.86 53.86
CA HIS A 189 35.08 33.08 53.67
C HIS A 189 34.75 33.48 52.22
N ALA A 190 35.59 34.30 51.59
CA ALA A 190 35.44 34.63 50.17
C ALA A 190 35.53 33.38 49.28
N ALA A 191 36.46 32.46 49.57
CA ALA A 191 36.62 31.21 48.84
C ALA A 191 35.41 30.28 48.94
N GLN A 192 34.80 30.15 50.12
CA GLN A 192 33.60 29.33 50.33
C GLN A 192 32.40 29.89 49.55
N VAL A 193 32.22 31.22 49.55
CA VAL A 193 31.17 31.87 48.75
C VAL A 193 31.41 31.65 47.26
N CYS A 194 32.65 31.80 46.78
CA CYS A 194 33.01 31.50 45.39
C CYS A 194 32.72 30.05 44.99
N LEU A 195 32.96 29.08 45.87
CA LEU A 195 32.73 27.66 45.61
C LEU A 195 31.23 27.33 45.49
N VAL A 196 30.39 27.87 46.38
CA VAL A 196 28.93 27.69 46.31
C VAL A 196 28.37 28.32 45.03
N CYS A 197 28.84 29.52 44.66
CA CYS A 197 28.49 30.17 43.39
C CYS A 197 28.96 29.36 42.17
N GLY A 198 30.18 28.80 42.22
CA GLY A 198 30.74 28.00 41.13
C GLY A 198 29.95 26.70 40.88
N ILE A 199 29.57 25.98 41.95
CA ILE A 199 28.77 24.75 41.85
C ILE A 199 27.38 25.04 41.26
N SER A 200 26.73 26.12 41.70
CA SER A 200 25.41 26.49 41.21
C SER A 200 25.44 26.90 39.72
N VAL A 201 26.48 27.62 39.28
CA VAL A 201 26.68 27.91 37.84
C VAL A 201 26.96 26.62 37.04
N PHE A 202 27.72 25.67 37.58
CA PHE A 202 28.02 24.41 36.92
C PHE A 202 26.78 23.53 36.69
N TYR A 203 25.90 23.41 37.70
CA TYR A 203 24.63 22.69 37.55
C TYR A 203 23.73 23.31 36.46
N TRP A 204 23.70 24.65 36.39
CA TRP A 204 22.99 25.37 35.32
C TRP A 204 23.56 25.04 33.94
N ILE A 205 24.88 25.03 33.78
CA ILE A 205 25.55 24.67 32.52
C ILE A 205 25.19 23.24 32.07
N LEU A 206 25.17 22.27 33.00
CA LEU A 206 24.81 20.88 32.69
C LEU A 206 23.34 20.74 32.25
N SER A 207 22.43 21.48 32.88
CA SER A 207 21.01 21.51 32.50
C SER A 207 20.81 22.10 31.10
N ASP A 208 21.49 23.23 30.83
CA ASP A 208 21.43 23.88 29.51
C ASP A 208 22.01 22.95 28.42
N HIS A 209 23.11 22.23 28.69
CA HIS A 209 23.73 21.30 27.73
C HIS A 209 22.81 20.12 27.35
N LYS A 210 22.02 19.58 28.29
CA LYS A 210 21.04 18.51 27.96
C LYS A 210 19.95 19.02 27.04
N THR A 211 19.45 20.23 27.30
CA THR A 211 18.43 20.90 26.49
C THR A 211 18.95 21.18 25.09
N ILE A 212 20.19 21.64 24.98
CA ILE A 212 20.86 21.89 23.68
C ILE A 212 21.03 20.61 22.86
N ARG A 213 21.45 19.51 23.49
CA ARG A 213 21.63 18.23 22.79
C ARG A 213 20.30 17.75 22.21
N LYS A 214 19.22 17.76 23.00
CA LYS A 214 17.88 17.39 22.53
C LYS A 214 17.40 18.25 21.35
N LEU A 215 17.61 19.57 21.43
CA LEU A 215 17.24 20.49 20.36
C LEU A 215 18.07 20.32 19.09
N LYS A 216 19.35 19.91 19.22
CA LYS A 216 20.22 19.61 18.08
C LYS A 216 19.80 18.32 17.38
N ASP A 217 19.49 17.28 18.15
CA ASP A 217 19.00 16.01 17.62
C ASP A 217 17.66 16.21 16.86
N GLU A 218 16.76 17.07 17.36
CA GLU A 218 15.53 17.48 16.67
C GLU A 218 15.79 18.31 15.39
N LEU A 219 16.94 18.96 15.27
CA LEU A 219 17.30 19.81 14.13
C LEU A 219 17.94 19.02 12.98
N ASP A 220 18.71 17.98 13.30
CA ASP A 220 19.40 17.11 12.33
C ASP A 220 18.43 16.09 11.66
N GLU A 221 17.18 15.98 12.13
CA GLU A 221 16.12 15.10 11.60
C GLU A 221 15.39 15.69 10.37
N MET A 222 16.03 16.57 9.58
CA MET A 222 15.48 17.00 8.29
C MET A 222 15.81 15.96 7.23
N ASP A 223 14.76 15.32 6.71
CA ASP A 223 14.87 14.15 5.85
C ASP A 223 14.63 14.52 4.37
N ASP A 224 15.68 14.42 3.55
CA ASP A 224 15.63 14.64 2.09
C ASP A 224 14.68 13.64 1.40
N THR A 225 14.31 12.55 2.08
CA THR A 225 13.40 11.50 1.58
C THR A 225 11.96 12.02 1.36
N LEU A 226 11.58 13.17 1.94
CA LEU A 226 10.23 13.69 1.83
C LEU A 226 9.88 14.24 0.44
N ASP A 227 10.87 14.73 -0.33
CA ASP A 227 10.56 15.56 -1.50
C ASP A 227 9.83 14.79 -2.61
N ASN A 228 10.09 13.48 -2.73
CA ASN A 228 9.50 12.61 -3.75
C ASN A 228 8.50 11.56 -3.22
N SER A 229 8.38 11.41 -1.90
CA SER A 229 7.56 10.34 -1.30
C SER A 229 6.05 10.49 -1.55
N PRO A 230 5.43 11.68 -1.43
CA PRO A 230 4.01 11.85 -1.71
C PRO A 230 3.62 11.50 -3.17
N GLU A 231 4.44 11.91 -4.14
CA GLU A 231 4.13 11.68 -5.57
C GLU A 231 4.27 10.20 -5.93
N LYS A 232 5.27 9.50 -5.39
CA LYS A 232 5.41 8.04 -5.57
C LYS A 232 4.20 7.27 -5.02
N ILE A 233 3.67 7.65 -3.86
CA ILE A 233 2.47 7.01 -3.29
C ILE A 233 1.22 7.34 -4.11
N LYS A 234 1.10 8.56 -4.63
CA LYS A 234 0.01 8.96 -5.53
C LYS A 234 0.05 8.16 -6.84
N ASP A 235 1.22 7.99 -7.43
CA ASP A 235 1.42 7.17 -8.63
C ASP A 235 1.03 5.72 -8.36
N LEU A 236 1.50 5.15 -7.25
CA LEU A 236 1.15 3.79 -6.81
C LEU A 236 -0.37 3.62 -6.65
N ARG A 237 -1.04 4.56 -5.97
CA ARG A 237 -2.50 4.57 -5.85
C ARG A 237 -3.17 4.57 -7.23
N GLY A 238 -2.72 5.44 -8.14
CA GLY A 238 -3.27 5.53 -9.49
C GLY A 238 -3.12 4.24 -10.30
N THR A 239 -2.14 3.39 -9.99
CA THR A 239 -2.02 2.06 -10.64
C THR A 239 -3.02 1.02 -10.15
N LEU A 240 -3.67 1.25 -9.01
CA LEU A 240 -4.73 0.37 -8.51
C LEU A 240 -6.10 0.69 -9.13
N ASP A 241 -6.30 1.90 -9.64
CA ASP A 241 -7.59 2.30 -10.24
C ASP A 241 -8.02 1.39 -11.41
N PRO A 242 -7.15 1.10 -12.41
CA PRO A 242 -7.52 0.18 -13.49
C PRO A 242 -7.78 -1.26 -13.01
N ILE A 243 -7.16 -1.67 -11.90
CA ILE A 243 -7.41 -3.00 -11.32
C ILE A 243 -8.83 -3.01 -10.74
N VAL A 244 -9.17 -2.04 -9.90
CA VAL A 244 -10.50 -1.93 -9.28
C VAL A 244 -11.60 -1.76 -10.33
N GLU A 245 -11.40 -0.92 -11.34
CA GLU A 245 -12.34 -0.74 -12.45
C GLU A 245 -12.59 -2.06 -13.18
N CYS A 246 -11.53 -2.83 -13.49
CA CYS A 246 -11.70 -4.13 -14.11
C CYS A 246 -12.43 -5.13 -13.19
N MET A 247 -12.21 -5.10 -11.86
CA MET A 247 -12.97 -5.94 -10.93
C MET A 247 -14.48 -5.64 -10.95
N VAL A 248 -14.86 -4.36 -11.16
CA VAL A 248 -16.26 -3.97 -11.35
C VAL A 248 -16.81 -4.56 -12.65
N GLU A 249 -16.04 -4.49 -13.73
CA GLU A 249 -16.42 -5.11 -15.00
C GLU A 249 -16.59 -6.64 -14.86
N PHE A 250 -15.72 -7.30 -14.10
CA PHE A 250 -15.86 -8.73 -13.78
C PHE A 250 -17.13 -9.03 -12.97
N GLU A 251 -17.48 -8.19 -12.00
CA GLU A 251 -18.71 -8.35 -11.23
C GLU A 251 -19.95 -8.26 -12.13
N VAL A 252 -20.00 -7.26 -13.03
CA VAL A 252 -21.08 -7.08 -14.01
C VAL A 252 -21.11 -8.22 -15.03
N PHE A 253 -19.95 -8.69 -15.48
CA PHE A 253 -19.82 -9.84 -16.35
C PHE A 253 -20.46 -11.08 -15.72
N TRP A 254 -20.12 -11.41 -14.48
CA TRP A 254 -20.66 -12.59 -13.81
C TRP A 254 -22.16 -12.49 -13.54
N GLU A 255 -22.66 -11.32 -13.18
CA GLU A 255 -24.10 -11.08 -13.09
C GLU A 255 -24.81 -11.30 -14.44
N THR A 256 -24.19 -10.87 -15.53
CA THR A 256 -24.72 -11.09 -16.88
C THR A 256 -24.74 -12.58 -17.24
N GLU A 257 -23.66 -13.32 -16.94
CA GLU A 257 -23.58 -14.76 -17.18
C GLU A 257 -24.57 -15.54 -16.30
N GLU A 258 -24.73 -15.21 -15.02
CA GLU A 258 -25.77 -15.79 -14.14
C GLU A 258 -27.16 -15.66 -14.75
N ASN A 259 -27.50 -14.46 -15.24
CA ASN A 259 -28.79 -14.18 -15.86
C ASN A 259 -28.99 -14.97 -17.17
N ARG A 260 -27.95 -15.06 -18.00
CA ARG A 260 -27.97 -15.84 -19.25
C ARG A 260 -28.17 -17.32 -19.00
N ILE A 261 -27.38 -17.91 -18.11
CA ILE A 261 -27.47 -19.33 -17.77
C ILE A 261 -28.84 -19.63 -17.16
N SER A 262 -29.33 -18.78 -16.25
CA SER A 262 -30.67 -18.91 -15.67
C SER A 262 -31.79 -18.88 -16.72
N HIS A 263 -31.65 -18.00 -17.73
CA HIS A 263 -32.60 -17.94 -18.84
C HIS A 263 -32.54 -19.20 -19.72
N LEU A 264 -31.34 -19.73 -20.01
CA LEU A 264 -31.17 -20.98 -20.74
C LEU A 264 -31.80 -22.17 -20.01
N ILE A 265 -31.64 -22.26 -18.68
CA ILE A 265 -32.27 -23.29 -17.85
C ILE A 265 -33.80 -23.22 -17.98
N ARG A 266 -34.39 -22.02 -17.82
CA ARG A 266 -35.85 -21.84 -17.94
C ARG A 266 -36.39 -22.22 -19.32
N ASN A 267 -35.66 -21.87 -20.39
CA ASN A 267 -36.06 -22.21 -21.76
C ASN A 267 -35.98 -23.71 -22.05
N LEU A 268 -34.99 -24.41 -21.46
CA LEU A 268 -34.92 -25.87 -21.54
C LEU A 268 -36.08 -26.53 -20.77
N GLU A 269 -36.54 -25.94 -19.68
CA GLU A 269 -37.71 -26.44 -18.94
C GLU A 269 -39.02 -26.24 -19.70
N SER A 270 -39.17 -25.13 -20.44
CA SER A 270 -40.40 -24.86 -21.21
C SER A 270 -40.51 -25.68 -22.50
N ASN A 271 -39.39 -26.05 -23.12
CA ASN A 271 -39.34 -26.73 -24.41
C ASN A 271 -39.21 -28.26 -24.23
N GLN A 272 -40.31 -28.92 -23.88
CA GLN A 272 -40.33 -30.38 -23.61
C GLN A 272 -39.91 -31.27 -24.79
N LYS A 273 -39.87 -30.76 -26.04
CA LYS A 273 -39.27 -31.43 -27.21
C LYS A 273 -38.71 -30.39 -28.18
N PRO A 274 -37.39 -30.17 -28.24
CA PRO A 274 -36.80 -29.35 -29.30
C PRO A 274 -37.04 -30.03 -30.65
N ASP A 275 -37.49 -29.27 -31.64
CA ASP A 275 -37.69 -29.78 -32.99
C ASP A 275 -36.33 -30.05 -33.65
N GLU A 276 -36.26 -30.93 -34.65
CA GLU A 276 -35.00 -31.30 -35.32
C GLU A 276 -34.31 -30.08 -35.96
N LYS A 277 -35.11 -29.07 -36.31
CA LYS A 277 -34.68 -27.75 -36.78
C LYS A 277 -34.00 -26.90 -35.70
N ASP A 278 -34.38 -27.05 -34.44
CA ASP A 278 -33.80 -26.30 -33.32
C ASP A 278 -32.37 -26.78 -33.04
N LEU A 279 -32.12 -28.08 -33.16
CA LEU A 279 -30.79 -28.70 -33.03
C LEU A 279 -29.81 -28.19 -34.10
N LEU A 280 -30.27 -28.02 -35.34
CA LEU A 280 -29.42 -27.51 -36.44
C LEU A 280 -29.07 -26.02 -36.23
N ASN A 281 -30.02 -25.22 -35.71
CA ASN A 281 -29.80 -23.82 -35.36
C ASN A 281 -28.81 -23.65 -34.20
N TRP A 282 -28.75 -24.58 -33.25
CA TRP A 282 -27.79 -24.53 -32.14
C TRP A 282 -26.34 -24.64 -32.61
N ASN A 283 -26.06 -25.40 -33.68
CA ASN A 283 -24.71 -25.53 -34.22
C ASN A 283 -24.19 -24.23 -34.85
N ILE A 284 -25.04 -23.46 -35.54
CA ILE A 284 -24.66 -22.18 -36.16
C ILE A 284 -24.52 -21.08 -35.09
N SER A 285 -25.35 -21.14 -34.04
CA SER A 285 -25.37 -20.15 -32.96
C SER A 285 -24.19 -20.29 -31.96
N THR A 286 -23.55 -21.46 -31.87
CA THR A 286 -22.53 -21.73 -30.83
C THR A 286 -21.09 -21.36 -31.22
N ALA A 287 -20.81 -21.09 -32.51
CA ALA A 287 -19.45 -20.74 -32.95
C ALA A 287 -18.92 -19.42 -32.33
N PRO A 288 -19.70 -18.32 -32.24
CA PRO A 288 -19.27 -17.10 -31.55
C PRO A 288 -18.98 -17.33 -30.07
N ILE A 289 -19.83 -18.10 -29.38
CA ILE A 289 -19.65 -18.48 -27.96
C ILE A 289 -18.33 -19.22 -27.78
N ARG A 290 -18.08 -20.22 -28.62
CA ARG A 290 -16.85 -21.01 -28.59
C ARG A 290 -15.60 -20.13 -28.75
N ASN A 291 -15.57 -19.26 -29.76
CA ASN A 291 -14.44 -18.39 -30.02
C ASN A 291 -14.18 -17.42 -28.86
N LYS A 292 -15.24 -16.84 -28.28
CA LYS A 292 -15.16 -15.98 -27.10
C LYS A 292 -14.51 -16.71 -25.93
N TRP A 293 -15.01 -17.88 -25.55
CA TRP A 293 -14.53 -18.61 -24.38
C TRP A 293 -13.13 -19.22 -24.55
N TYR A 294 -12.72 -19.58 -25.78
CA TYR A 294 -11.31 -19.87 -26.06
C TYR A 294 -10.40 -18.66 -25.83
N GLY A 295 -10.84 -17.47 -26.25
CA GLY A 295 -10.13 -16.22 -25.98
C GLY A 295 -9.97 -15.95 -24.48
N VAL A 296 -11.04 -16.14 -23.70
CA VAL A 296 -11.00 -16.03 -22.22
C VAL A 296 -9.98 -17.01 -21.63
N GLN A 297 -9.99 -18.27 -22.06
CA GLN A 297 -9.04 -19.27 -21.59
C GLN A 297 -7.58 -18.83 -21.84
N GLN A 298 -7.28 -18.37 -23.06
CA GLN A 298 -5.94 -17.88 -23.42
C GLN A 298 -5.52 -16.67 -22.57
N GLN A 299 -6.43 -15.73 -22.33
CA GLN A 299 -6.17 -14.58 -21.48
C GLN A 299 -5.91 -14.98 -20.02
N CYS A 300 -6.66 -15.95 -19.48
CA CYS A 300 -6.43 -16.51 -18.15
C CYS A 300 -5.03 -17.11 -18.02
N ASP A 301 -4.63 -17.93 -19.01
CA ASP A 301 -3.31 -18.56 -19.02
C ASP A 301 -2.19 -17.51 -19.08
N ASN A 302 -2.35 -16.48 -19.91
CA ASN A 302 -1.40 -15.37 -20.00
C ASN A 302 -1.28 -14.62 -18.67
N TYR A 303 -2.41 -14.21 -18.07
CA TYR A 303 -2.42 -13.52 -16.77
C TYR A 303 -1.73 -14.35 -15.69
N ARG A 304 -2.11 -15.63 -15.58
CA ARG A 304 -1.52 -16.56 -14.60
C ARG A 304 -0.02 -16.64 -14.75
N ASN A 305 0.48 -16.78 -15.98
CA ASN A 305 1.91 -16.87 -16.25
C ASN A 305 2.65 -15.58 -15.82
N VAL A 306 2.14 -14.42 -16.23
CA VAL A 306 2.73 -13.11 -15.88
C VAL A 306 2.77 -12.91 -14.37
N VAL A 307 1.64 -13.06 -13.68
CA VAL A 307 1.57 -12.82 -12.23
C VAL A 307 2.37 -13.85 -11.43
N SER A 308 2.38 -15.12 -11.86
CA SER A 308 3.19 -16.15 -11.21
C SER A 308 4.69 -15.88 -11.33
N GLN A 309 5.15 -15.39 -12.49
CA GLN A 309 6.55 -15.00 -12.70
C GLN A 309 6.93 -13.83 -11.80
N LEU A 310 6.06 -12.81 -11.70
CA LEU A 310 6.28 -11.66 -10.82
C LEU A 310 6.38 -12.09 -9.35
N LEU A 311 5.45 -12.91 -8.88
CA LEU A 311 5.46 -13.41 -7.50
C LEU A 311 6.71 -14.22 -7.18
N LYS A 312 7.23 -15.01 -8.13
CA LYS A 312 8.50 -15.73 -7.96
C LYS A 312 9.68 -14.77 -7.86
N SER A 313 9.74 -13.75 -8.72
CA SER A 313 10.84 -12.78 -8.75
C SER A 313 11.00 -11.92 -7.48
N ILE A 314 10.01 -11.97 -6.57
CA ILE A 314 10.01 -11.21 -5.32
C ILE A 314 10.24 -12.12 -4.10
N GLY A 315 10.00 -13.43 -4.25
CA GLY A 315 10.21 -14.42 -3.19
C GLY A 315 11.63 -14.95 -3.10
N ASP A 316 12.46 -14.70 -4.12
CA ASP A 316 13.91 -14.96 -4.16
C ASP A 316 14.71 -13.71 -3.76
#